data_AF-F2TWT2-F1
#
_entry.id   AF-F2TWT2-F1
#
_cell.length_a   1.000
_cell.length_b   1.000
_cell.length_c   1.000
_cell.angle_alpha   90.00
_cell.angle_beta   90.00
_cell.angle_gamma   90.00
#
_symmetry.space_group_name_H-M   'P 1'
#
loop_
_entity.id
_entity.type
_entity.pdbx_description
1 polymer ?
#
loop_
_entity_poly.entity_id
_entity_poly.type
_entity_poly.pdbx_seq_one_letter_code
_entity_poly.pdbx_strand_id
1 'polypeptide(L)'
;MAKAKKNSGDSNNASKGGCCWKKCCCCCPFLKWMFILVGLVVVSGSVYLYHHTDYVFDPETLQRIAKESIEANKATPDDVDRLVDIVVDKLREEYGEHIVEHPEWMFNNAGGAMGAMLVLHCSFSEYIIIFGTPLGTEGHTGRFLADDYFTILHGEQWAFSAGNLTREVYKPGDQHHLSFGEAKQYKMDDTCWALEYAVGNIPSMLPFGFADVFFSTLDFITLYKTVRVSAVNMFSELILRGKI
;
A
#
# COMPACT_ATOMS: atom_id res chain seq x y z
N MET A 1 71.50 -38.62 -46.79
CA MET A 1 71.04 -39.07 -48.13
C MET A 1 69.52 -39.02 -48.16
N ALA A 2 68.98 -38.36 -49.18
CA ALA A 2 67.55 -38.11 -49.37
C ALA A 2 66.76 -39.38 -49.69
N LYS A 3 65.48 -39.39 -49.30
CA LYS A 3 64.37 -39.63 -50.23
C LYS A 3 63.02 -39.27 -49.61
N ALA A 4 62.41 -38.23 -50.18
CA ALA A 4 60.99 -37.97 -50.08
C ALA A 4 60.21 -38.95 -50.98
N LYS A 5 59.01 -39.34 -50.54
CA LYS A 5 57.91 -39.72 -51.44
C LYS A 5 56.59 -39.22 -50.86
N LYS A 6 55.85 -38.56 -51.73
CA LYS A 6 54.59 -37.82 -51.56
C LYS A 6 53.41 -38.72 -51.96
N ASN A 7 52.19 -38.27 -51.63
CA ASN A 7 50.84 -38.69 -52.09
C ASN A 7 50.10 -39.57 -51.08
N SER A 8 48.78 -39.43 -50.81
CA SER A 8 47.70 -38.57 -51.32
C SER A 8 46.39 -39.00 -50.63
N GLY A 9 45.40 -38.10 -50.53
CA GLY A 9 43.98 -38.43 -50.27
C GLY A 9 43.54 -38.15 -48.83
N ASP A 10 42.73 -37.09 -48.61
CA ASP A 10 41.26 -37.17 -48.43
C ASP A 10 40.87 -37.94 -47.16
N SER A 11 40.04 -37.48 -46.24
CA SER A 11 39.02 -36.44 -46.24
C SER A 11 38.50 -36.25 -44.80
N ASN A 12 38.04 -35.05 -44.49
CA ASN A 12 36.97 -34.69 -43.53
C ASN A 12 36.59 -35.67 -42.40
N ASN A 13 36.86 -35.30 -41.14
CA ASN A 13 35.77 -35.21 -40.15
C ASN A 13 36.16 -34.35 -38.92
N ALA A 14 36.03 -33.03 -39.06
CA ALA A 14 35.95 -32.14 -37.91
C ALA A 14 34.50 -32.16 -37.39
N SER A 15 34.18 -33.08 -36.50
CA SER A 15 32.95 -33.00 -35.70
C SER A 15 33.09 -31.87 -34.68
N LYS A 16 32.81 -30.65 -35.15
CA LYS A 16 32.42 -29.53 -34.30
C LYS A 16 31.16 -29.96 -33.55
N GLY A 17 31.32 -30.42 -32.31
CA GLY A 17 30.26 -30.47 -31.31
C GLY A 17 29.83 -29.04 -31.00
N GLY A 18 29.02 -28.46 -31.88
CA GLY A 18 28.39 -27.18 -31.69
C GLY A 18 27.50 -27.25 -30.45
N CYS A 19 27.92 -26.56 -29.41
CA CYS A 19 27.07 -26.16 -28.29
C CYS A 19 25.76 -25.61 -28.87
N CYS A 20 24.66 -26.30 -28.59
CA CYS A 20 23.31 -25.89 -28.97
C CYS A 20 22.91 -24.68 -28.08
N TRP A 21 23.49 -23.52 -28.38
CA TRP A 21 23.22 -22.25 -27.69
C TRP A 21 22.52 -21.24 -28.62
N LYS A 22 21.69 -21.75 -29.55
CA LYS A 22 20.95 -20.92 -30.52
C LYS A 22 19.48 -21.28 -30.71
N LYS A 23 18.89 -22.14 -29.88
CA LYS A 23 17.46 -22.52 -29.99
C LYS A 23 16.61 -22.29 -28.73
N CYS A 24 16.92 -21.24 -27.97
CA CYS A 24 16.05 -20.72 -26.90
C CYS A 24 15.54 -19.28 -27.18
N CYS A 25 15.48 -18.84 -28.44
CA CYS A 25 15.08 -17.46 -28.78
C CYS A 25 13.60 -17.26 -29.19
N CYS A 26 12.80 -18.32 -29.36
CA CYS A 26 11.42 -18.14 -29.85
C CYS A 26 10.38 -17.75 -28.78
N CYS A 27 10.64 -17.94 -27.48
CA CYS A 27 9.78 -17.39 -26.41
C CYS A 27 10.04 -15.91 -26.10
N CYS A 28 11.10 -15.32 -26.68
CA CYS A 28 11.57 -13.98 -26.34
C CYS A 28 10.70 -12.82 -26.87
N PRO A 29 10.13 -12.84 -28.09
CA PRO A 29 9.32 -11.71 -28.57
C PRO A 29 7.94 -11.66 -27.88
N PHE A 30 7.29 -12.80 -27.64
CA PHE A 30 5.99 -12.83 -26.94
C PHE A 30 6.09 -12.28 -25.51
N LEU A 31 7.11 -12.72 -24.77
CA LEU A 31 7.33 -12.25 -23.41
C LEU A 31 7.67 -10.74 -23.38
N LYS A 32 8.45 -10.24 -24.35
CA LYS A 32 8.71 -8.80 -24.51
C LYS A 32 7.42 -8.02 -24.77
N TRP A 33 6.56 -8.47 -25.67
CA TRP A 33 5.28 -7.81 -25.94
C TRP A 33 4.32 -7.86 -24.75
N MET A 34 4.34 -8.94 -23.97
CA MET A 34 3.57 -9.03 -22.73
C MET A 34 4.05 -7.99 -21.70
N PHE A 35 5.35 -7.84 -21.49
CA PHE A 35 5.88 -6.80 -20.58
C PHE A 35 5.56 -5.39 -21.07
N ILE A 36 5.64 -5.13 -22.38
CA ILE A 36 5.26 -3.84 -22.95
C ILE A 36 3.77 -3.57 -22.69
N LEU A 37 2.90 -4.56 -22.95
CA LEU A 37 1.45 -4.41 -22.74
C LEU A 37 1.12 -4.19 -21.26
N VAL A 38 1.72 -4.96 -20.35
CA VAL A 38 1.56 -4.75 -18.90
C VAL A 38 2.04 -3.35 -18.51
N GLY A 39 3.22 -2.94 -18.99
CA GLY A 39 3.74 -1.60 -18.73
C GLY A 39 2.80 -0.50 -19.22
N LEU A 40 2.23 -0.65 -20.42
CA LEU A 40 1.23 0.29 -20.95
C LEU A 40 -0.03 0.33 -20.09
N VAL A 41 -0.55 -0.83 -19.65
CA VAL A 41 -1.73 -0.91 -18.78
C VAL A 41 -1.46 -0.24 -17.42
N VAL A 42 -0.31 -0.50 -16.81
CA VAL A 42 0.06 0.12 -15.53
C VAL A 42 0.21 1.63 -15.68
N VAL A 43 0.89 2.10 -16.72
CA VAL A 43 1.06 3.54 -16.98
C VAL A 43 -0.29 4.18 -17.28
N SER A 44 -1.12 3.61 -18.15
CA SER A 44 -2.43 4.15 -18.46
C SER A 44 -3.35 4.17 -17.26
N GLY A 45 -3.34 3.10 -16.44
CA GLY A 45 -4.11 3.02 -15.21
C GLY A 45 -3.65 4.05 -14.18
N SER A 46 -2.33 4.26 -14.06
CA SER A 46 -1.78 5.29 -13.17
C SER A 46 -2.15 6.70 -13.61
N VAL A 47 -2.09 6.99 -14.92
CA VAL A 47 -2.54 8.27 -15.49
C VAL A 47 -4.04 8.46 -15.30
N TYR A 48 -4.83 7.40 -15.47
CA TYR A 48 -6.27 7.45 -15.23
C TYR A 48 -6.59 7.80 -13.78
N LEU A 49 -5.98 7.09 -12.82
CA LEU A 49 -6.17 7.34 -11.38
C LEU A 49 -5.68 8.74 -10.98
N TYR A 50 -4.60 9.23 -11.59
CA TYR A 50 -4.12 10.60 -11.36
C TYR A 50 -5.13 11.67 -11.77
N HIS A 51 -5.92 11.43 -12.81
CA HIS A 51 -6.96 12.34 -13.27
C HIS A 51 -8.35 12.05 -12.68
N HIS A 52 -8.51 10.96 -11.92
CA HIS A 52 -9.77 10.60 -11.30
C HIS A 52 -9.99 11.43 -10.03
N THR A 53 -11.11 12.14 -9.96
CA THR A 53 -11.45 13.06 -8.85
C THR A 53 -12.82 12.80 -8.23
N ASP A 54 -13.56 11.79 -8.69
CA ASP A 54 -14.92 11.52 -8.24
C ASP A 54 -14.90 10.73 -6.93
N TYR A 55 -14.43 11.36 -5.86
CA TYR A 55 -14.23 10.75 -4.55
C TYR A 55 -15.54 10.59 -3.75
N VAL A 56 -15.64 9.51 -2.98
CA VAL A 56 -16.80 9.23 -2.11
C VAL A 56 -16.65 9.97 -0.78
N PHE A 57 -15.42 10.09 -0.29
CA PHE A 57 -15.15 10.64 1.03
C PHE A 57 -14.51 12.03 0.94
N ASP A 58 -14.66 12.78 2.02
CA ASP A 58 -14.11 14.12 2.17
C ASP A 58 -13.28 14.21 3.46
N PRO A 59 -12.02 14.69 3.43
CA PRO A 59 -11.16 14.78 4.60
C PRO A 59 -11.74 15.59 5.76
N GLU A 60 -12.47 16.68 5.46
CA GLU A 60 -13.06 17.53 6.51
C GLU A 60 -14.21 16.80 7.22
N THR A 61 -15.03 16.09 6.47
CA THR A 61 -16.14 15.27 6.97
C THR A 61 -15.63 14.12 7.83
N LEU A 62 -14.57 13.43 7.40
CA LEU A 62 -13.92 12.38 8.19
C LEU A 62 -13.31 12.95 9.48
N GLN A 63 -12.66 14.12 9.41
CA GLN A 63 -12.13 14.78 10.60
C GLN A 63 -13.24 15.18 11.59
N ARG A 64 -14.37 15.67 11.07
CA ARG A 64 -15.56 15.97 11.87
C ARG A 64 -16.07 14.72 12.58
N ILE A 65 -16.24 13.61 11.87
CA ILE A 65 -16.67 12.33 12.44
C ILE A 65 -15.74 11.90 13.57
N ALA A 66 -14.41 11.95 13.35
CA ALA A 66 -13.43 11.62 14.37
C ALA A 66 -13.59 12.49 15.63
N LYS A 67 -13.72 13.81 15.48
CA LYS A 67 -13.92 14.74 16.62
C LYS A 67 -15.23 14.49 17.37
N GLU A 68 -16.31 14.23 16.65
CA GLU A 68 -17.60 13.87 17.26
C GLU A 68 -17.52 12.54 18.02
N SER A 69 -16.80 11.55 17.50
CA SER A 69 -16.60 10.27 18.19
C SER A 69 -15.77 10.43 19.46
N ILE A 70 -14.72 11.25 19.43
CA ILE A 70 -13.91 11.58 20.62
C ILE A 70 -14.80 12.24 21.68
N GLU A 71 -15.61 13.22 21.30
CA GLU A 71 -16.53 13.91 22.22
C GLU A 71 -17.60 12.95 22.77
N ALA A 72 -18.13 12.04 21.95
CA ALA A 72 -19.08 11.02 22.39
C ALA A 72 -18.44 10.00 23.36
N ASN A 73 -17.13 9.77 23.26
CA ASN A 73 -16.38 8.89 24.16
C ASN A 73 -15.77 9.59 25.38
N LYS A 74 -16.03 10.89 25.59
CA LYS A 74 -15.39 11.67 26.67
C LYS A 74 -15.60 11.14 28.09
N ALA A 75 -16.68 10.39 28.31
CA ALA A 75 -16.98 9.80 29.62
C ALA A 75 -16.09 8.59 29.95
N THR A 76 -15.49 7.99 28.92
CA THR A 76 -14.65 6.80 28.97
C THR A 76 -13.45 6.96 28.03
N PRO A 77 -12.60 7.99 28.23
CA PRO A 77 -11.57 8.39 27.26
C PRO A 77 -10.50 7.32 26.99
N ASP A 78 -10.30 6.40 27.94
CA ASP A 78 -9.35 5.29 27.83
C ASP A 78 -9.97 4.02 27.20
N ASP A 79 -11.28 4.01 26.96
CA ASP A 79 -11.97 2.91 26.27
C ASP A 79 -11.86 3.11 24.75
N VAL A 80 -10.71 2.71 24.20
CA VAL A 80 -10.38 2.87 22.78
C VAL A 80 -11.23 1.96 21.89
N ASP A 81 -11.58 0.76 22.36
CA ASP A 81 -12.44 -0.16 21.61
C ASP A 81 -13.81 0.48 21.36
N ARG A 82 -14.41 1.07 22.42
CA ARG A 82 -15.64 1.85 22.31
C ARG A 82 -15.50 3.05 21.37
N LEU A 83 -14.37 3.75 21.40
CA LEU A 83 -14.12 4.87 20.48
C LEU A 83 -14.15 4.40 19.02
N VAL A 84 -13.49 3.28 18.72
CA VAL A 84 -13.47 2.69 17.37
C VAL A 84 -14.87 2.30 16.94
N ASP A 85 -15.65 1.64 17.81
CA ASP A 85 -17.05 1.28 17.51
C ASP A 85 -17.89 2.51 17.14
N ILE A 86 -17.78 3.60 17.91
CA ILE A 86 -18.50 4.86 17.63
C ILE A 86 -18.09 5.45 16.27
N VAL A 87 -16.78 5.44 15.93
CA VAL A 87 -16.30 5.90 14.63
C VAL A 87 -16.90 5.07 13.50
N VAL A 88 -16.86 3.74 13.61
CA VAL A 88 -17.39 2.84 12.59
C VAL A 88 -18.90 3.02 12.41
N ASP A 89 -19.65 3.16 13.49
CA ASP A 89 -21.10 3.39 13.43
C ASP A 89 -21.42 4.72 12.74
N LYS A 90 -20.74 5.81 13.09
CA LYS A 90 -20.91 7.11 12.43
C LYS A 90 -20.54 7.08 10.95
N LEU A 91 -19.48 6.37 10.58
CA LEU A 91 -19.11 6.18 9.17
C LEU A 91 -20.19 5.43 8.40
N ARG A 92 -20.81 4.41 9.01
CA ARG A 92 -21.93 3.68 8.40
C ARG A 92 -23.19 4.54 8.28
N GLU A 93 -23.47 5.39 9.27
CA GLU A 93 -24.58 6.35 9.20
C GLU A 93 -24.39 7.36 8.06
N GLU A 94 -23.17 7.85 7.84
CA GLU A 94 -22.85 8.86 6.83
C GLU A 94 -22.72 8.26 5.41
N TYR A 95 -21.97 7.16 5.26
CA TYR A 95 -21.56 6.62 3.95
C TYR A 95 -22.23 5.30 3.58
N GLY A 96 -23.01 4.72 4.51
CA GLY A 96 -23.85 3.55 4.27
C GLY A 96 -23.07 2.39 3.67
N GLU A 97 -23.42 2.06 2.44
CA GLU A 97 -22.91 0.87 1.78
C GLU A 97 -21.39 0.92 1.57
N HIS A 98 -20.78 2.10 1.37
CA HIS A 98 -19.33 2.24 1.13
C HIS A 98 -18.44 1.79 2.29
N ILE A 99 -19.02 1.52 3.47
CA ILE A 99 -18.29 0.98 4.62
C ILE A 99 -18.45 -0.55 4.67
N VAL A 100 -17.34 -1.25 4.91
CA VAL A 100 -17.29 -2.71 5.01
C VAL A 100 -18.19 -3.20 6.16
N GLU A 101 -19.06 -4.16 5.85
CA GLU A 101 -20.02 -4.72 6.80
C GLU A 101 -19.33 -5.46 7.96
N HIS A 102 -18.30 -6.24 7.65
CA HIS A 102 -17.54 -7.05 8.61
C HIS A 102 -16.04 -6.75 8.49
N PRO A 103 -15.58 -5.61 9.03
CA PRO A 103 -14.18 -5.24 8.95
C PRO A 103 -13.33 -6.17 9.83
N GLU A 104 -12.10 -6.42 9.43
CA GLU A 104 -11.20 -7.35 10.12
C GLU A 104 -9.87 -6.69 10.48
N TRP A 105 -9.42 -6.90 11.73
CA TRP A 105 -8.10 -6.47 12.19
C TRP A 105 -6.98 -7.32 11.59
N MET A 106 -5.89 -6.70 11.18
CA MET A 106 -4.66 -7.37 10.76
C MET A 106 -3.43 -6.54 11.12
N PHE A 107 -2.27 -7.18 11.26
CA PHE A 107 -1.02 -6.44 11.40
C PHE A 107 -0.69 -5.70 10.10
N ASN A 108 0.01 -4.59 10.25
CA ASN A 108 0.55 -3.80 9.15
C ASN A 108 2.01 -3.46 9.48
N ASN A 109 2.92 -3.85 8.59
CA ASN A 109 4.36 -3.60 8.70
C ASN A 109 4.82 -2.89 7.43
N ALA A 110 5.22 -1.62 7.54
CA ALA A 110 5.69 -0.84 6.41
C ALA A 110 6.60 0.31 6.86
N GLY A 111 7.66 0.59 6.09
CA GLY A 111 8.58 1.69 6.36
C GLY A 111 9.33 1.56 7.69
N GLY A 112 9.50 0.35 8.21
CA GLY A 112 10.09 0.07 9.52
C GLY A 112 9.11 0.19 10.70
N ALA A 113 7.90 0.70 10.46
CA ALA A 113 6.87 0.79 11.47
C ALA A 113 6.00 -0.48 11.50
N MET A 114 5.56 -0.84 12.71
CA MET A 114 4.58 -1.91 12.95
C MET A 114 3.35 -1.35 13.66
N GLY A 115 2.16 -1.78 13.23
CA GLY A 115 0.90 -1.51 13.90
C GLY A 115 -0.15 -2.54 13.53
N ALA A 116 -1.40 -2.26 13.89
CA ALA A 116 -2.57 -2.99 13.44
C ALA A 116 -3.47 -2.04 12.64
N MET A 117 -4.16 -2.60 11.65
CA MET A 117 -5.15 -1.88 10.87
C MET A 117 -6.49 -2.62 10.80
N LEU A 118 -7.57 -1.84 10.78
CA LEU A 118 -8.93 -2.27 10.51
C LEU A 118 -9.39 -1.64 9.20
N VAL A 119 -9.60 -2.44 8.15
CA VAL A 119 -10.00 -1.93 6.83
C VAL A 119 -11.49 -1.64 6.79
N LEU A 120 -11.87 -0.38 6.60
CA LEU A 120 -13.26 0.10 6.61
C LEU A 120 -13.78 0.43 5.21
N HIS A 121 -12.90 0.82 4.28
CA HIS A 121 -13.19 1.01 2.86
C HIS A 121 -11.91 0.77 2.05
N CYS A 122 -12.03 0.24 0.83
CA CYS A 122 -10.90 0.12 -0.09
C CYS A 122 -11.36 0.03 -1.55
N SER A 123 -11.00 1.02 -2.37
CA SER A 123 -11.09 1.06 -3.82
C SER A 123 -9.69 1.26 -4.44
N PHE A 124 -9.58 1.30 -5.76
CA PHE A 124 -8.35 1.69 -6.46
C PHE A 124 -8.02 3.18 -6.30
N SER A 125 -8.97 4.03 -5.92
CA SER A 125 -8.75 5.45 -5.71
C SER A 125 -8.80 5.94 -4.26
N GLU A 126 -9.42 5.19 -3.35
CA GLU A 126 -9.61 5.60 -1.95
C GLU A 126 -9.47 4.42 -0.98
N TYR A 127 -8.99 4.66 0.23
CA TYR A 127 -9.22 3.72 1.35
C TYR A 127 -9.49 4.46 2.65
N ILE A 128 -10.22 3.79 3.55
CA ILE A 128 -10.35 4.21 4.95
C ILE A 128 -9.94 3.04 5.81
N ILE A 129 -9.03 3.28 6.75
CA ILE A 129 -8.66 2.32 7.78
C ILE A 129 -8.61 2.99 9.16
N ILE A 130 -8.76 2.21 10.22
CA ILE A 130 -8.22 2.59 11.52
C ILE A 130 -6.82 2.00 11.59
N PHE A 131 -5.81 2.81 11.84
CA PHE A 131 -4.43 2.36 12.05
C PHE A 131 -3.91 2.83 13.40
N GLY A 132 -3.13 1.98 14.06
CA GLY A 132 -2.50 2.33 15.32
C GLY A 132 -1.76 1.19 15.98
N THR A 133 -1.37 1.42 17.22
CA THR A 133 -0.61 0.47 18.04
C THR A 133 -0.84 0.79 19.51
N PRO A 134 -0.95 -0.22 20.38
CA PRO A 134 -0.92 -0.04 21.83
C PRO A 134 0.50 -0.04 22.43
N LEU A 135 1.55 -0.15 21.59
CA LEU A 135 2.95 -0.31 22.04
C LEU A 135 3.89 0.81 21.57
N GLY A 136 3.40 1.74 20.75
CA GLY A 136 4.22 2.69 20.02
C GLY A 136 4.84 2.11 18.74
N THR A 137 5.28 3.00 17.84
CA THR A 137 5.89 2.67 16.55
C THR A 137 6.63 3.87 15.96
N GLU A 138 7.59 3.63 15.08
CA GLU A 138 8.37 4.67 14.42
C GLU A 138 8.81 4.21 13.03
N GLY A 139 8.75 5.10 12.05
CA GLY A 139 9.18 4.74 10.69
C GLY A 139 9.07 5.85 9.66
N HIS A 140 9.30 5.44 8.42
CA HIS A 140 9.15 6.28 7.24
C HIS A 140 7.68 6.26 6.80
N THR A 141 7.08 7.42 6.48
CA THR A 141 5.68 7.49 6.04
C THR A 141 5.42 6.82 4.70
N GLY A 142 6.45 6.75 3.85
CA GLY A 142 6.33 6.39 2.45
C GLY A 142 6.34 7.64 1.57
N ARG A 143 6.37 7.44 0.25
CA ARG A 143 6.24 8.50 -0.74
C ARG A 143 5.25 8.02 -1.80
N PHE A 144 4.03 8.53 -1.72
CA PHE A 144 2.91 7.96 -2.46
C PHE A 144 2.44 8.88 -3.59
N LEU A 145 1.77 8.27 -4.57
CA LEU A 145 1.03 8.99 -5.61
C LEU A 145 -0.41 9.23 -5.15
N ALA A 146 -0.57 9.60 -3.88
CA ALA A 146 -1.82 9.80 -3.17
C ALA A 146 -1.58 10.80 -2.03
N ASP A 147 -2.63 11.50 -1.64
CA ASP A 147 -2.70 12.23 -0.38
C ASP A 147 -3.16 11.27 0.72
N ASP A 148 -2.62 11.45 1.93
CA ASP A 148 -2.92 10.59 3.07
C ASP A 148 -3.19 11.45 4.31
N TYR A 149 -4.30 11.20 4.99
CA TYR A 149 -4.83 12.00 6.09
C TYR A 149 -4.98 11.13 7.33
N PHE A 150 -4.17 11.38 8.35
CA PHE A 150 -4.25 10.72 9.64
C PHE A 150 -4.96 11.63 10.63
N THR A 151 -6.21 11.33 10.96
CA THR A 151 -6.93 12.01 12.03
C THR A 151 -6.75 11.25 13.33
N ILE A 152 -6.06 11.84 14.30
CA ILE A 152 -5.74 11.16 15.57
C ILE A 152 -7.01 10.97 16.39
N LEU A 153 -7.29 9.74 16.79
CA LEU A 153 -8.43 9.36 17.63
C LEU A 153 -8.04 9.29 19.11
N HIS A 154 -6.88 8.70 19.39
CA HIS A 154 -6.35 8.52 20.74
C HIS A 154 -4.82 8.58 20.70
N GLY A 155 -4.19 9.07 21.77
CA GLY A 155 -2.74 9.19 21.88
C GLY A 155 -2.16 10.41 21.14
N GLU A 156 -0.88 10.35 20.80
CA GLU A 156 -0.19 11.40 20.04
C GLU A 156 0.65 10.80 18.91
N GLN A 157 0.62 11.47 17.75
CA GLN A 157 1.54 11.22 16.64
C GLN A 157 2.52 12.38 16.53
N TRP A 158 3.79 12.07 16.35
CA TRP A 158 4.83 13.05 16.03
C TRP A 158 5.30 12.84 14.60
N ALA A 159 5.68 13.92 13.93
CA ALA A 159 6.25 13.84 12.59
C ALA A 159 7.32 14.92 12.39
N PHE A 160 8.21 14.71 11.43
CA PHE A 160 9.02 15.80 10.89
C PHE A 160 9.45 15.51 9.45
N SER A 161 9.62 16.59 8.69
CA SER A 161 10.22 16.57 7.37
C SER A 161 11.75 16.71 7.45
N ALA A 162 12.47 16.03 6.57
CA ALA A 162 13.92 16.16 6.49
C ALA A 162 14.34 17.63 6.31
N GLY A 163 15.19 18.13 7.23
CA GLY A 163 15.61 19.54 7.28
C GLY A 163 14.97 20.34 8.42
N ASN A 164 13.84 19.89 8.97
CA ASN A 164 13.26 20.52 10.16
C ASN A 164 14.06 20.12 11.41
N LEU A 165 14.33 21.10 12.29
CA LEU A 165 15.05 20.88 13.56
C LEU A 165 14.12 20.60 14.75
N THR A 166 12.81 20.70 14.54
CA THR A 166 11.77 20.49 15.55
C THR A 166 10.66 19.61 14.96
N ARG A 167 10.07 18.77 15.81
CA ARG A 167 8.96 17.90 15.43
C ARG A 167 7.62 18.63 15.44
N GLU A 168 6.72 18.17 14.60
CA GLU A 168 5.29 18.40 14.66
C GLU A 168 4.68 17.42 15.68
N VAL A 169 3.60 17.83 16.35
CA VAL A 169 2.86 17.01 17.31
C VAL A 169 1.37 17.12 16.98
N TYR A 170 0.74 15.97 16.77
CA TYR A 170 -0.68 15.83 16.46
C TYR A 170 -1.36 15.09 17.61
N LYS A 171 -2.42 15.69 18.15
CA LYS A 171 -3.21 15.22 19.30
C LYS A 171 -4.60 14.77 18.85
N PRO A 172 -5.43 14.15 19.72
CA PRO A 172 -6.76 13.70 19.35
C PRO A 172 -7.59 14.82 18.72
N GLY A 173 -8.12 14.58 17.52
CA GLY A 173 -8.85 15.52 16.68
C GLY A 173 -7.98 16.29 15.67
N ASP A 174 -6.67 16.35 15.84
CA ASP A 174 -5.76 16.92 14.85
C ASP A 174 -5.65 15.98 13.63
N GLN A 175 -5.39 16.57 12.46
CA GLN A 175 -5.20 15.82 11.21
C GLN A 175 -3.80 16.08 10.67
N HIS A 176 -3.02 15.00 10.56
CA HIS A 176 -1.74 15.00 9.88
C HIS A 176 -1.97 14.66 8.41
N HIS A 177 -1.87 15.68 7.56
CA HIS A 177 -1.93 15.53 6.11
C HIS A 177 -0.53 15.33 5.54
N LEU A 178 -0.33 14.20 4.86
CA LEU A 178 0.83 13.89 4.06
C LEU A 178 0.46 14.08 2.59
N SER A 179 0.97 15.14 1.97
CA SER A 179 0.61 15.47 0.60
C SER A 179 1.24 14.53 -0.42
N PHE A 180 0.62 14.45 -1.60
CA PHE A 180 1.14 13.72 -2.74
C PHE A 180 2.66 13.88 -2.90
N GLY A 181 3.36 12.75 -2.97
CA GLY A 181 4.78 12.72 -3.25
C GLY A 181 5.66 13.26 -2.13
N GLU A 182 5.14 13.63 -0.96
CA GLU A 182 5.94 13.99 0.21
C GLU A 182 6.35 12.75 1.02
N ALA A 183 7.30 12.95 1.94
CA ALA A 183 7.73 11.91 2.87
C ALA A 183 8.20 12.56 4.18
N LYS A 184 7.85 11.93 5.30
CA LYS A 184 8.27 12.32 6.64
C LYS A 184 8.75 11.09 7.41
N GLN A 185 9.45 11.35 8.51
CA GLN A 185 9.52 10.37 9.59
C GLN A 185 8.33 10.63 10.51
N TYR A 186 7.70 9.56 10.99
CA TYR A 186 6.64 9.65 11.99
C TYR A 186 6.91 8.71 13.15
N LYS A 187 6.32 9.04 14.30
CA LYS A 187 6.35 8.24 15.51
C LYS A 187 5.00 8.29 16.21
N MET A 188 4.51 7.15 16.67
CA MET A 188 3.52 7.07 17.75
C MET A 188 4.30 6.61 18.98
N ASP A 189 4.53 7.51 19.94
CA ASP A 189 5.49 7.23 21.02
C ASP A 189 5.02 6.13 21.98
N ASP A 190 3.71 6.04 22.18
CA ASP A 190 3.01 5.07 23.01
C ASP A 190 1.72 4.63 22.28
N THR A 191 0.69 4.22 23.02
CA THR A 191 -0.64 3.90 22.50
C THR A 191 -1.19 5.06 21.67
N CYS A 192 -1.40 4.82 20.38
CA CYS A 192 -1.97 5.80 19.46
C CYS A 192 -2.80 5.11 18.39
N TRP A 193 -3.94 5.70 18.07
CA TRP A 193 -4.87 5.23 17.04
C TRP A 193 -5.37 6.39 16.22
N ALA A 194 -5.48 6.21 14.91
CA ALA A 194 -5.90 7.23 13.96
C ALA A 194 -6.91 6.65 12.96
N LEU A 195 -7.84 7.50 12.53
CA LEU A 195 -8.63 7.29 11.32
C LEU A 195 -7.78 7.78 10.15
N GLU A 196 -7.38 6.85 9.30
CA GLU A 196 -6.52 7.10 8.14
C GLU A 196 -7.38 7.04 6.87
N TYR A 197 -7.25 8.08 6.06
CA TYR A 197 -7.90 8.18 4.75
C TYR A 197 -6.85 8.55 3.70
N ALA A 198 -6.71 7.70 2.69
CA ALA A 198 -5.87 8.00 1.55
C ALA A 198 -6.70 8.11 0.27
N VAL A 199 -6.28 9.01 -0.60
CA VAL A 199 -6.95 9.35 -1.86
C VAL A 199 -5.93 9.58 -2.97
N GLY A 200 -6.10 8.89 -4.10
CA GLY A 200 -5.20 8.94 -5.24
C GLY A 200 -4.91 7.56 -5.80
N ASN A 201 -3.66 7.24 -6.16
CA ASN A 201 -3.33 5.94 -6.73
C ASN A 201 -3.01 4.90 -5.63
N ILE A 202 -4.05 4.32 -5.04
CA ILE A 202 -3.92 3.33 -3.94
C ILE A 202 -3.08 2.10 -4.34
N PRO A 203 -3.24 1.50 -5.54
CA PRO A 203 -2.40 0.36 -5.95
C PRO A 203 -0.90 0.66 -5.93
N SER A 204 -0.50 1.90 -6.19
CA SER A 204 0.90 2.32 -6.16
C SER A 204 1.51 2.32 -4.74
N MET A 205 0.69 2.31 -3.69
CA MET A 205 1.11 2.25 -2.28
C MET A 205 1.46 0.82 -1.84
N LEU A 206 0.85 -0.20 -2.46
CA LEU A 206 1.02 -1.61 -2.09
C LEU A 206 2.47 -2.12 -2.06
N PRO A 207 3.37 -1.75 -3.01
CA PRO A 207 4.77 -2.17 -2.94
C PRO A 207 5.47 -1.72 -1.65
N PHE A 208 5.16 -0.52 -1.16
CA PHE A 208 5.67 -0.04 0.12
C PHE A 208 5.03 -0.80 1.28
N GLY A 209 3.71 -0.97 1.27
CA GLY A 209 2.97 -1.72 2.29
C GLY A 209 3.39 -3.19 2.44
N PHE A 210 3.96 -3.81 1.39
CA PHE A 210 4.43 -5.19 1.43
C PHE A 210 5.95 -5.36 1.56
N ALA A 211 6.73 -4.27 1.47
CA ALA A 211 8.19 -4.38 1.46
C ALA A 211 8.72 -5.05 2.75
N ASP A 212 8.25 -4.62 3.92
CA ASP A 212 8.71 -5.21 5.19
C ASP A 212 8.20 -6.64 5.38
N VAL A 213 7.05 -7.00 4.79
CA VAL A 213 6.61 -8.40 4.78
C VAL A 213 7.60 -9.26 4.01
N PHE A 214 8.01 -8.85 2.81
CA PHE A 214 8.91 -9.64 1.96
C PHE A 214 10.37 -9.63 2.42
N PHE A 215 10.82 -8.56 3.06
CA PHE A 215 12.24 -8.33 3.37
C PHE A 215 12.55 -8.22 4.87
N SER A 216 11.55 -8.33 5.75
CA SER A 216 11.72 -8.30 7.21
C SER A 216 10.94 -9.40 7.92
N THR A 217 9.62 -9.32 8.00
CA THR A 217 8.81 -10.19 8.89
C THR A 217 8.55 -11.58 8.33
N LEU A 218 8.48 -11.72 7.00
CA LEU A 218 8.09 -12.95 6.30
C LEU A 218 6.73 -13.49 6.74
N ASP A 219 5.84 -12.63 7.25
CA ASP A 219 4.49 -13.01 7.66
C ASP A 219 3.54 -13.13 6.46
N PHE A 220 3.61 -14.29 5.80
CA PHE A 220 2.76 -14.60 4.66
C PHE A 220 1.29 -14.82 5.04
N ILE A 221 0.96 -15.03 6.32
CA ILE A 221 -0.43 -15.15 6.78
C ILE A 221 -1.08 -13.77 6.74
N THR A 222 -0.40 -12.77 7.31
CA THR A 222 -0.84 -11.37 7.22
C THR A 222 -0.89 -10.92 5.77
N LEU A 223 0.11 -11.24 4.95
CA LEU A 223 0.10 -10.91 3.52
C LEU A 223 -1.15 -11.42 2.81
N TYR A 224 -1.47 -12.71 2.99
CA TYR A 224 -2.65 -13.31 2.39
C TYR A 224 -3.93 -12.61 2.84
N LYS A 225 -4.02 -12.30 4.14
CA LYS A 225 -5.18 -11.60 4.71
C LYS A 225 -5.33 -10.21 4.08
N THR A 226 -4.26 -9.42 4.01
CA THR A 226 -4.26 -8.08 3.41
C THR A 226 -4.64 -8.15 1.94
N VAL A 227 -3.99 -9.00 1.14
CA VAL A 227 -4.30 -9.15 -0.29
C VAL A 227 -5.76 -9.54 -0.52
N ARG A 228 -6.27 -10.52 0.24
CA ARG A 228 -7.67 -10.94 0.13
C ARG A 228 -8.62 -9.80 0.47
N VAL A 229 -8.41 -9.11 1.59
CA VAL A 229 -9.29 -8.02 2.04
C VAL A 229 -9.25 -6.86 1.04
N SER A 230 -8.08 -6.41 0.63
CA SER A 230 -7.95 -5.32 -0.33
C SER A 230 -8.57 -5.69 -1.67
N ALA A 231 -8.26 -6.86 -2.24
CA ALA A 231 -8.81 -7.26 -3.53
C ALA A 231 -10.33 -7.41 -3.50
N VAL A 232 -10.88 -8.10 -2.50
CA VAL A 232 -12.33 -8.29 -2.38
C VAL A 232 -13.04 -6.94 -2.27
N ASN A 233 -12.55 -6.02 -1.45
CA ASN A 233 -13.19 -4.72 -1.30
C ASN A 233 -13.04 -3.84 -2.55
N MET A 234 -11.85 -3.77 -3.15
CA MET A 234 -11.60 -3.00 -4.38
C MET A 234 -12.50 -3.48 -5.53
N PHE A 235 -12.62 -4.79 -5.71
CA PHE A 235 -13.49 -5.34 -6.76
C PHE A 235 -14.98 -5.21 -6.42
N SER A 236 -15.37 -5.29 -5.14
CA SER A 236 -16.75 -5.01 -4.72
C SER A 236 -17.15 -3.56 -5.03
N GLU A 237 -16.32 -2.58 -4.69
CA GLU A 237 -16.55 -1.16 -5.04
C GLU A 237 -16.66 -0.98 -6.55
N LEU A 238 -15.74 -1.57 -7.31
CA LEU A 238 -15.73 -1.45 -8.76
C LEU A 238 -16.95 -2.09 -9.43
N ILE A 239 -17.29 -3.33 -9.05
CA ILE A 239 -18.30 -4.13 -9.74
C ILE A 239 -19.71 -3.78 -9.28
N LEU A 240 -19.91 -3.59 -7.97
CA LEU A 240 -21.24 -3.38 -7.40
C LEU A 240 -21.64 -1.91 -7.40
N ARG A 241 -20.67 -0.99 -7.28
CA ARG A 241 -20.91 0.43 -7.07
C ARG A 241 -20.37 1.32 -8.19
N GLY A 242 -19.62 0.73 -9.13
CA GLY A 242 -18.98 1.48 -10.21
C GLY A 242 -17.87 2.40 -9.73
N LYS A 243 -17.42 2.22 -8.47
CA LYS A 243 -16.45 3.09 -7.83
C LYS A 243 -15.05 2.55 -8.09
N ILE A 244 -14.24 3.40 -8.70
CA ILE A 244 -12.84 3.10 -8.97
C ILE A 244 -12.03 3.35 -7.72
#